data_AF-A0A9N9TFP8-F1
#
_entry.id   AF-A0A9N9TFP8-F1
#
_cell.length_a   1.000
_cell.length_b   1.000
_cell.length_c   1.000
_cell.angle_alpha   90.00
_cell.angle_beta   90.00
_cell.angle_gamma   90.00
#
_symmetry.space_group_name_H-M   'P 1'
#
loop_
_entity.id
_entity.type
_entity.pdbx_description
1 polymer ?
#
loop_
_entity_poly.entity_id
_entity_poly.type
_entity_poly.pdbx_seq_one_letter_code
_entity_poly.pdbx_strand_id
1 'polypeptide(L)'
;MRRFLYCRPLAVTAPAMLLEALYFVLIAASVRAEDDTTAGPVFLKEPPNRVDFSNTTGAVVECSARGNPPPDIIWVRADGSAVGDVPGLRQVLANGNLVFPPFRAEDYRQEVHAQVYACLAKNTEGSIHSRDVNVRAVVAQFYDTDVNKEYAIRGNAAILKCQIPSFVADFVSVVSWHTDQNENFYPQAPDGTKFNRIVSLYMYGKYLV
;
A
#
# COMPACT_ATOMS: atom_id res chain seq x y z
N MET A 1 -1.33 -15.14 97.95
CA MET A 1 -1.95 -16.46 97.78
C MET A 1 -2.59 -16.54 96.40
N ARG A 2 -2.36 -17.66 95.71
CA ARG A 2 -3.08 -18.21 94.53
C ARG A 2 -4.51 -17.67 94.41
N ARG A 3 -4.99 -17.21 93.25
CA ARG A 3 -5.67 -17.99 92.17
C ARG A 3 -6.57 -16.97 91.42
N PHE A 4 -7.03 -17.07 90.18
CA PHE A 4 -7.19 -18.13 89.18
C PHE A 4 -7.07 -17.49 87.79
N LEU A 5 -6.38 -18.14 86.85
CA LEU A 5 -6.67 -17.92 85.42
C LEU A 5 -8.05 -18.52 85.14
N TYR A 6 -8.98 -17.71 84.65
CA TYR A 6 -10.23 -18.20 84.07
C TYR A 6 -10.16 -18.01 82.56
N CYS A 7 -10.31 -19.11 81.83
CA CYS A 7 -10.55 -19.11 80.41
C CYS A 7 -11.92 -18.45 80.18
N ARG A 8 -11.93 -17.20 79.69
CA ARG A 8 -13.15 -16.61 79.12
C ARG A 8 -13.24 -17.13 77.68
N PRO A 9 -14.25 -17.93 77.32
CA PRO A 9 -14.50 -18.20 75.92
C PRO A 9 -14.84 -16.86 75.29
N LEU A 10 -13.99 -16.40 74.37
CA LEU A 10 -14.35 -15.30 73.49
C LEU A 10 -15.49 -15.84 72.62
N ALA A 11 -16.73 -15.57 73.03
CA ALA A 11 -17.89 -15.85 72.22
C ALA A 11 -17.78 -14.95 70.99
N VAL A 12 -17.18 -15.48 69.92
CA VAL A 12 -17.19 -14.87 68.60
C VAL A 12 -18.65 -14.76 68.21
N THR A 13 -19.18 -13.55 68.28
CA THR A 13 -20.57 -13.26 67.97
C THR A 13 -20.82 -13.62 66.51
N ALA A 14 -21.47 -14.76 66.30
CA ALA A 14 -21.86 -15.30 65.00
C ALA A 14 -22.59 -14.32 64.03
N PRO A 15 -23.34 -13.27 64.47
CA PRO A 15 -24.02 -12.41 63.49
C PRO A 15 -23.10 -11.46 62.72
N ALA A 16 -21.88 -11.17 63.19
CA ALA A 16 -20.93 -10.32 62.46
C ALA A 16 -20.19 -11.07 61.32
N MET A 17 -19.95 -12.38 61.50
CA MET A 17 -19.28 -13.23 60.51
C MET A 17 -20.13 -13.46 59.26
N LEU A 18 -21.46 -13.48 59.39
CA LEU A 18 -22.37 -13.71 58.26
C LEU A 18 -22.44 -12.52 57.32
N LEU A 19 -22.38 -11.29 57.84
CA LEU A 19 -22.39 -10.05 57.05
C LEU A 19 -21.07 -9.87 56.29
N GLU A 20 -19.94 -10.13 56.93
CA GLU A 20 -18.63 -10.15 56.28
C GLU A 20 -18.55 -11.27 55.23
N ALA A 21 -19.05 -12.47 55.55
CA ALA A 21 -19.10 -13.58 54.59
C ALA A 21 -19.99 -13.26 53.38
N LEU A 22 -21.16 -12.62 53.59
CA LEU A 22 -22.02 -12.15 52.50
C LEU A 22 -21.31 -11.08 51.66
N TYR A 23 -20.58 -10.16 52.29
CA TYR A 23 -19.80 -9.14 51.60
C TYR A 23 -18.67 -9.78 50.76
N PHE A 24 -17.94 -10.75 51.30
CA PHE A 24 -16.93 -11.52 50.57
C PHE A 24 -17.53 -12.36 49.44
N VAL A 25 -18.72 -12.96 49.62
CA VAL A 25 -19.43 -13.70 48.57
C VAL A 25 -19.91 -12.75 47.45
N LEU A 26 -20.37 -11.55 47.79
CA LEU A 26 -20.74 -10.53 46.81
C LEU A 26 -19.52 -10.03 46.03
N ILE A 27 -18.36 -9.85 46.67
CA ILE A 27 -17.11 -9.51 46.00
C ILE A 27 -16.65 -10.67 45.09
N ALA A 28 -16.67 -11.90 45.58
CA ALA A 28 -16.29 -13.08 44.79
C ALA A 28 -17.23 -13.32 43.59
N ALA A 29 -18.53 -13.06 43.74
CA ALA A 29 -19.50 -13.16 42.64
C ALA A 29 -19.34 -12.04 41.59
N SER A 30 -18.63 -10.94 41.94
CA SER A 30 -18.28 -9.87 40.99
C SER A 30 -16.96 -10.10 40.25
N VAL A 31 -16.23 -11.19 40.55
CA VAL A 31 -15.04 -11.60 39.80
C VAL A 31 -15.50 -12.04 38.41
N ARG A 32 -15.46 -11.10 37.47
CA ARG A 32 -15.54 -11.41 36.05
C ARG A 32 -14.22 -12.09 35.68
N ALA A 33 -14.30 -13.29 35.14
CA ALA A 33 -13.16 -13.85 34.41
C ALA A 33 -12.91 -12.92 33.22
N GLU A 34 -11.78 -12.22 33.24
CA GLU A 34 -11.28 -11.49 32.08
C GLU A 34 -10.84 -12.57 31.08
N ASP A 35 -11.56 -12.67 29.96
CA ASP A 35 -11.24 -13.60 28.88
C ASP A 35 -9.95 -13.10 28.22
N ASP A 36 -8.80 -13.58 28.70
CA ASP A 36 -7.44 -13.31 28.22
C ASP A 36 -7.18 -13.91 26.82
N THR A 37 -8.18 -13.85 25.95
CA THR A 37 -8.10 -14.27 24.55
C THR A 37 -8.18 -13.10 23.58
N THR A 38 -8.42 -11.87 24.04
CA THR A 38 -8.41 -10.70 23.16
C THR A 38 -7.00 -10.33 22.72
N ALA A 39 -6.86 -9.97 21.45
CA ALA A 39 -5.58 -9.65 20.83
C ALA A 39 -5.74 -8.50 19.84
N GLY A 40 -4.84 -7.53 19.92
CA GLY A 40 -4.73 -6.44 18.96
C GLY A 40 -4.47 -6.93 17.53
N PRO A 41 -4.73 -6.07 16.53
CA PRO A 41 -4.51 -6.42 15.15
C PRO A 41 -3.02 -6.61 14.86
N VAL A 42 -2.70 -7.56 13.99
CA VAL A 42 -1.35 -7.82 13.47
C VAL A 42 -1.46 -8.10 11.97
N PHE A 43 -0.69 -7.42 11.15
CA PHE A 43 -0.69 -7.66 9.70
C PHE A 43 -0.20 -9.07 9.37
N LEU A 44 -0.98 -9.76 8.54
CA LEU A 44 -0.56 -10.98 7.85
C LEU A 44 0.06 -10.62 6.50
N LYS A 45 -0.52 -9.63 5.82
CA LYS A 45 -0.04 -9.12 4.54
C LYS A 45 -0.21 -7.61 4.48
N GLU A 46 0.91 -6.94 4.26
CA GLU A 46 0.96 -5.51 3.96
C GLU A 46 1.10 -5.28 2.45
N PRO A 47 0.62 -4.14 1.94
CA PRO A 47 0.84 -3.75 0.56
C PRO A 47 2.32 -3.42 0.28
N PRO A 48 2.78 -3.53 -0.97
CA PRO A 48 4.08 -3.01 -1.38
C PRO A 48 4.12 -1.47 -1.30
N ASN A 49 5.31 -0.88 -1.27
CA ASN A 49 5.48 0.58 -1.20
C ASN A 49 5.09 1.32 -2.49
N ARG A 50 5.01 0.61 -3.62
CA ARG A 50 4.65 1.17 -4.93
C ARG A 50 3.82 0.17 -5.73
N VAL A 51 2.76 0.67 -6.36
CA VAL A 51 1.90 -0.07 -7.28
C VAL A 51 1.69 0.77 -8.52
N ASP A 52 2.34 0.37 -9.61
CA ASP A 52 2.16 0.98 -10.92
C ASP A 52 1.35 0.04 -11.81
N PHE A 53 0.39 0.58 -12.55
CA PHE A 53 -0.45 -0.22 -13.43
C PHE A 53 -0.97 0.59 -14.61
N SER A 54 -1.38 -0.08 -15.69
CA SER A 54 -2.02 0.58 -16.83
C SER A 54 -3.52 0.73 -16.62
N ASN A 55 -4.10 1.79 -17.19
CA ASN A 55 -5.55 1.96 -17.25
C ASN A 55 -6.28 0.79 -17.95
N THR A 56 -5.59 -0.02 -18.77
CA THR A 56 -6.17 -1.21 -19.41
C THR A 56 -6.13 -2.46 -18.53
N THR A 57 -5.19 -2.56 -17.59
CA THR A 57 -5.01 -3.75 -16.74
C THR A 57 -5.72 -3.61 -15.39
N GLY A 58 -5.73 -2.40 -14.83
CA GLY A 58 -6.12 -2.19 -13.45
C GLY A 58 -5.10 -2.75 -12.45
N ALA A 59 -5.44 -2.75 -11.17
CA ALA A 59 -4.62 -3.29 -10.08
C ALA A 59 -5.46 -3.76 -8.89
N VAL A 60 -4.87 -4.66 -8.09
CA VAL A 60 -5.41 -5.08 -6.79
C VAL A 60 -4.32 -4.90 -5.75
N VAL A 61 -4.63 -4.15 -4.70
CA VAL A 61 -3.74 -3.92 -3.56
C VAL A 61 -4.29 -4.70 -2.37
N GLU A 62 -3.55 -5.71 -1.94
CA GLU A 62 -3.99 -6.62 -0.89
C GLU A 62 -3.53 -6.15 0.50
N CYS A 63 -4.44 -6.26 1.47
CA CYS A 63 -4.13 -6.05 2.87
C CYS A 63 -4.92 -7.05 3.72
N SER A 64 -4.26 -7.69 4.68
CA SER A 64 -4.93 -8.57 5.63
C SER A 64 -4.26 -8.51 7.00
N ALA A 65 -5.08 -8.60 8.05
CA ALA A 65 -4.64 -8.63 9.43
C ALA A 65 -5.44 -9.67 10.20
N ARG A 66 -4.82 -10.19 11.26
CA ARG A 66 -5.48 -11.05 12.26
C ARG A 66 -5.57 -10.32 13.59
N GLY A 67 -6.54 -10.71 14.41
CA GLY A 67 -6.78 -10.18 15.75
C GLY A 67 -7.93 -10.93 16.38
N ASN A 68 -8.14 -10.77 17.69
CA ASN A 68 -9.33 -11.29 18.35
C ASN A 68 -9.96 -10.17 19.19
N PRO A 69 -11.13 -9.62 18.80
CA PRO A 69 -11.94 -9.95 17.62
C PRO A 69 -11.23 -9.70 16.26
N PRO A 70 -11.68 -10.33 15.16
CA PRO A 70 -11.15 -10.08 13.82
C PRO A 70 -11.20 -8.60 13.47
N PRO A 71 -10.10 -8.01 12.94
CA PRO A 71 -10.07 -6.58 12.66
C PRO A 71 -10.76 -6.23 11.34
N ASP A 72 -11.39 -5.06 11.33
CA ASP A 72 -11.87 -4.42 10.12
C ASP A 72 -10.69 -3.84 9.34
N ILE A 73 -10.70 -4.04 8.02
CA ILE A 73 -9.72 -3.48 7.10
C ILE A 73 -10.28 -2.21 6.47
N ILE A 74 -9.61 -1.09 6.71
CA ILE A 74 -10.03 0.24 6.28
C ILE A 74 -8.89 0.84 5.47
N TRP A 75 -9.19 1.39 4.29
CA TRP A 75 -8.20 2.14 3.52
C TRP A 75 -8.25 3.61 3.89
N VAL A 76 -7.09 4.24 4.04
CA VAL A 76 -6.96 5.66 4.35
C VAL A 76 -5.97 6.33 3.41
N ARG A 77 -6.08 7.65 3.25
CA ARG A 77 -5.09 8.47 2.54
C ARG A 77 -4.03 9.00 3.52
N ALA A 78 -3.03 9.71 2.99
CA ALA A 78 -1.99 10.38 3.78
C ALA A 78 -2.51 11.40 4.81
N ASP A 79 -3.71 11.96 4.59
CA ASP A 79 -4.38 12.87 5.53
C ASP A 79 -5.18 12.15 6.64
N GLY A 80 -5.20 10.81 6.62
CA GLY A 80 -5.97 9.98 7.55
C GLY A 80 -7.45 9.83 7.19
N SER A 81 -7.92 10.45 6.09
CA SER A 81 -9.31 10.31 5.64
C SER A 81 -9.59 8.90 5.14
N ALA A 82 -10.75 8.35 5.54
CA ALA A 82 -11.20 7.06 5.05
C ALA A 82 -11.44 7.12 3.53
N VAL A 83 -11.07 6.02 2.89
CA VAL A 83 -11.19 5.81 1.45
C VAL A 83 -12.41 4.95 1.19
N GLY A 84 -13.38 5.52 0.46
CA GLY A 84 -14.54 4.81 -0.04
C GLY A 84 -14.45 4.49 -1.53
N ASP A 85 -15.51 3.85 -2.01
CA ASP A 85 -15.69 3.50 -3.41
C ASP A 85 -15.85 4.73 -4.30
N VAL A 86 -15.28 4.64 -5.50
CA VAL A 86 -15.50 5.57 -6.60
C VAL A 86 -16.00 4.74 -7.77
N PRO A 87 -17.27 4.88 -8.20
CA PRO A 87 -17.85 4.06 -9.25
C PRO A 87 -16.95 3.95 -10.48
N GLY A 88 -16.60 2.73 -10.85
CA GLY A 88 -15.75 2.43 -12.00
C GLY A 88 -14.23 2.63 -11.82
N LEU A 89 -13.77 3.31 -10.76
CA LEU A 89 -12.36 3.70 -10.61
C LEU A 89 -11.67 3.12 -9.36
N ARG A 90 -12.42 2.90 -8.27
CA ARG A 90 -11.88 2.33 -7.04
C ARG A 90 -12.94 1.61 -6.24
N GLN A 91 -12.62 0.43 -5.73
CA GLN A 91 -13.52 -0.40 -4.94
C GLN A 91 -12.78 -0.96 -3.73
N VAL A 92 -13.39 -0.88 -2.56
CA VAL A 92 -12.94 -1.57 -1.35
C VAL A 92 -13.74 -2.85 -1.22
N LEU A 93 -13.08 -3.99 -1.42
CA LEU A 93 -13.74 -5.30 -1.33
C LEU A 93 -13.95 -5.71 0.13
N ALA A 94 -14.95 -6.57 0.36
CA ALA A 94 -15.26 -7.11 1.69
C ALA A 94 -14.12 -7.94 2.31
N ASN A 95 -13.18 -8.43 1.50
CA ASN A 95 -11.99 -9.14 1.96
C ASN A 95 -10.84 -8.20 2.39
N GLY A 96 -11.02 -6.88 2.29
CA GLY A 96 -10.03 -5.87 2.64
C GLY A 96 -9.15 -5.39 1.48
N ASN A 97 -9.28 -5.96 0.27
CA ASN A 97 -8.48 -5.54 -0.87
C ASN A 97 -8.99 -4.22 -1.48
N LEU A 98 -8.07 -3.35 -1.89
CA LEU A 98 -8.36 -2.15 -2.67
C LEU A 98 -8.16 -2.44 -4.15
N VAL A 99 -9.23 -2.35 -4.93
CA VAL A 99 -9.24 -2.67 -6.35
C VAL A 99 -9.37 -1.40 -7.18
N PHE A 100 -8.54 -1.31 -8.21
CA PHE A 100 -8.59 -0.30 -9.26
C PHE A 100 -8.95 -1.00 -10.58
N PRO A 101 -10.22 -0.97 -11.02
CA PRO A 101 -10.63 -1.57 -12.28
C PRO A 101 -9.97 -0.89 -13.48
N PRO A 102 -9.92 -1.54 -14.66
CA PRO A 102 -9.60 -0.87 -15.91
C PRO A 102 -10.54 0.32 -16.18
N PHE A 103 -9.98 1.42 -16.69
CA PHE A 103 -10.69 2.68 -16.90
C PHE A 103 -10.24 3.36 -18.20
N ARG A 104 -11.05 4.29 -18.73
CA ARG A 104 -10.72 5.03 -19.95
C ARG A 104 -9.83 6.24 -19.63
N ALA A 105 -9.11 6.75 -20.63
CA ALA A 105 -8.22 7.88 -20.45
C ALA A 105 -8.93 9.11 -19.85
N GLU A 106 -10.15 9.37 -20.30
CA GLU A 106 -11.01 10.47 -19.83
C GLU A 106 -11.47 10.34 -18.38
N ASP A 107 -11.47 9.13 -17.83
CA ASP A 107 -11.90 8.86 -16.45
C ASP A 107 -10.73 8.95 -15.45
N TYR A 108 -9.54 9.31 -15.92
CA TYR A 108 -8.38 9.48 -15.04
C TYR A 108 -8.63 10.59 -14.00
N ARG A 109 -8.65 10.20 -12.73
CA ARG A 109 -8.67 11.13 -11.59
C ARG A 109 -7.40 11.03 -10.77
N GLN A 110 -6.69 12.15 -10.59
CA GLN A 110 -5.47 12.21 -9.79
C GLN A 110 -5.70 11.75 -8.34
N GLU A 111 -6.82 12.12 -7.73
CA GLU A 111 -7.20 11.74 -6.36
C GLU A 111 -7.44 10.23 -6.15
N VAL A 112 -7.57 9.47 -7.24
CA VAL A 112 -7.73 8.01 -7.24
C VAL A 112 -6.45 7.33 -7.72
N HIS A 113 -5.92 7.75 -8.86
CA HIS A 113 -4.90 7.04 -9.63
C HIS A 113 -3.46 7.54 -9.40
N ALA A 114 -3.26 8.66 -8.70
CA ALA A 114 -1.94 9.15 -8.33
C ALA A 114 -1.99 9.63 -6.88
N GLN A 115 -2.09 8.66 -5.96
CA GLN A 115 -2.37 8.91 -4.56
C GLN A 115 -1.60 7.93 -3.67
N VAL A 116 -1.25 8.39 -2.47
CA VAL A 116 -0.68 7.57 -1.42
C VAL A 116 -1.80 7.05 -0.51
N TYR A 117 -1.86 5.74 -0.38
CA TYR A 117 -2.79 5.05 0.50
C TYR A 117 -2.04 4.36 1.64
N ALA A 118 -2.77 4.03 2.70
CA ALA A 118 -2.33 3.11 3.74
C ALA A 118 -3.51 2.23 4.17
N CYS A 119 -3.19 1.01 4.61
CA CYS A 119 -4.16 0.10 5.18
C CYS A 119 -4.20 0.27 6.70
N LEU A 120 -5.39 0.45 7.26
CA LEU A 120 -5.68 0.53 8.67
C LEU A 120 -6.42 -0.75 9.08
N ALA A 121 -5.81 -1.56 9.94
CA ALA A 121 -6.49 -2.68 10.58
C ALA A 121 -6.92 -2.28 12.00
N LYS A 122 -8.20 -2.43 12.32
CA LYS A 122 -8.77 -1.97 13.59
C LYS A 122 -9.70 -3.00 14.22
N ASN A 123 -9.53 -3.27 15.52
CA ASN A 123 -10.50 -3.99 16.33
C ASN A 123 -10.73 -3.25 17.66
N THR A 124 -11.41 -3.88 18.62
CA THR A 124 -11.70 -3.29 19.94
C THR A 124 -10.44 -3.04 20.78
N GLU A 125 -9.38 -3.80 20.55
CA GLU A 125 -8.14 -3.75 21.32
C GLU A 125 -7.16 -2.71 20.78
N GLY A 126 -7.28 -2.31 19.52
CA GLY A 126 -6.44 -1.27 18.95
C GLY A 126 -6.51 -1.14 17.44
N SER A 127 -5.57 -0.36 16.91
CA SER A 127 -5.45 -0.08 15.48
C SER A 127 -3.99 0.01 15.05
N ILE A 128 -3.68 -0.54 13.88
CA ILE A 128 -2.34 -0.46 13.27
C ILE A 128 -2.44 0.03 11.82
N HIS A 129 -1.43 0.77 11.38
CA HIS A 129 -1.29 1.25 10.00
C HIS A 129 -0.18 0.49 9.28
N SER A 130 -0.42 0.13 8.03
CA SER A 130 0.62 -0.40 7.15
C SER A 130 1.60 0.69 6.74
N ARG A 131 2.67 0.28 6.05
CA ARG A 131 3.46 1.22 5.24
C ARG A 131 2.59 1.96 4.21
N ASP A 132 3.07 3.13 3.81
CA ASP A 132 2.52 3.89 2.69
C ASP A 132 2.69 3.12 1.38
N VAL A 133 1.63 3.10 0.57
CA VAL A 133 1.63 2.56 -0.79
C VAL A 133 1.36 3.68 -1.79
N ASN A 134 2.36 3.97 -2.62
CA ASN A 134 2.24 4.94 -3.70
C ASN A 134 1.61 4.27 -4.92
N VAL A 135 0.36 4.61 -5.20
CA VAL A 135 -0.40 4.08 -6.33
C VAL A 135 -0.29 5.05 -7.51
N ARG A 136 0.19 4.55 -8.66
CA ARG A 136 0.32 5.32 -9.90
C ARG A 136 -0.27 4.53 -11.08
N ALA A 137 -1.46 4.91 -11.51
CA ALA A 137 -1.99 4.44 -12.79
C ALA A 137 -1.37 5.24 -13.94
N VAL A 138 -1.01 4.55 -15.00
CA VAL A 138 -0.46 5.11 -16.23
C VAL A 138 -1.50 4.91 -17.33
N VAL A 139 -1.89 6.00 -17.98
CA VAL A 139 -2.83 5.92 -19.10
C VAL A 139 -2.04 5.56 -20.35
N ALA A 140 -2.41 4.45 -20.99
CA ALA A 140 -1.90 4.08 -22.29
C ALA A 140 -2.37 5.13 -23.32
N GLN A 141 -1.43 5.99 -23.74
CA GLN A 141 -1.65 6.99 -24.78
C GLN A 141 -0.78 6.67 -25.97
N PHE A 142 -1.29 6.97 -27.17
CA PHE A 142 -0.47 6.97 -28.36
C PHE A 142 0.61 8.04 -28.20
N TYR A 143 1.87 7.64 -28.38
CA TYR A 143 3.00 8.54 -28.47
C TYR A 143 3.73 8.25 -29.77
N ASP A 144 4.31 9.31 -30.33
CA ASP A 144 5.27 9.19 -31.42
C ASP A 144 6.60 9.76 -30.95
N THR A 145 7.68 9.29 -31.56
CA THR A 145 9.04 9.72 -31.23
C THR A 145 9.73 10.24 -32.47
N ASP A 146 10.34 11.40 -32.33
CA ASP A 146 11.02 12.05 -33.44
C ASP A 146 12.54 12.00 -33.28
N VAL A 147 13.25 11.99 -34.41
CA VAL A 147 14.70 12.17 -34.46
C VAL A 147 14.99 13.45 -35.22
N ASN A 148 15.49 14.45 -34.51
CA ASN A 148 15.81 15.74 -35.11
C ASN A 148 17.09 15.68 -35.95
N LYS A 149 17.18 16.56 -36.95
CA LYS A 149 18.40 16.76 -37.73
C LYS A 149 19.48 17.38 -36.84
N GLU A 150 20.55 16.63 -36.62
CA GLU A 150 21.73 17.11 -35.88
C GLU A 150 22.79 17.64 -36.87
N TYR A 151 23.42 18.77 -36.54
CA TYR A 151 24.47 19.36 -37.36
C TYR A 151 25.84 19.09 -36.73
N ALA A 152 26.76 18.53 -37.51
CA ALA A 152 28.13 18.28 -37.08
C ALA A 152 29.13 18.74 -38.13
N ILE A 153 30.28 19.25 -37.66
CA ILE A 153 31.40 19.60 -38.52
C ILE A 153 32.09 18.32 -38.96
N ARG A 154 32.50 18.24 -40.23
CA ARG A 154 33.25 17.11 -40.76
C ARG A 154 34.48 16.83 -39.89
N GLY A 155 34.60 15.59 -39.40
CA GLY A 155 35.67 15.16 -38.50
C GLY A 155 35.27 15.14 -37.03
N ASN A 156 34.17 15.80 -36.65
CA ASN A 156 33.61 15.71 -35.31
C ASN A 156 32.67 14.51 -35.17
N ALA A 157 32.49 14.07 -33.93
CA ALA A 157 31.42 13.16 -33.57
C ALA A 157 30.07 13.90 -33.62
N ALA A 158 29.03 13.20 -34.07
CA ALA A 158 27.64 13.65 -34.00
C ALA A 158 26.88 12.73 -33.03
N ILE A 159 25.98 13.29 -32.23
CA ILE A 159 25.13 12.54 -31.31
C ILE A 159 23.69 12.75 -31.72
N LEU A 160 23.05 11.70 -32.23
CA LEU A 160 21.62 11.70 -32.47
C LEU A 160 20.87 11.39 -31.18
N LYS A 161 19.77 12.09 -30.95
CA LYS A 161 18.93 11.93 -29.76
C LYS A 161 17.50 11.60 -30.17
N CYS A 162 16.97 10.51 -29.61
CA CYS A 162 15.57 10.16 -29.75
C CYS A 162 14.76 11.10 -28.84
N GLN A 163 13.86 11.88 -29.41
CA GLN A 163 12.99 12.77 -28.66
C GLN A 163 11.81 11.96 -28.12
N ILE A 164 11.97 11.44 -26.90
CA ILE A 164 10.87 10.79 -26.16
C ILE A 164 10.07 11.91 -25.47
N PRO A 165 8.76 12.03 -25.73
CA PRO A 165 7.94 13.02 -25.05
C PRO A 165 8.02 12.86 -23.52
N SER A 166 8.14 13.98 -22.80
CA SER A 166 8.40 13.97 -21.35
C SER A 166 7.34 13.24 -20.54
N PHE A 167 6.09 13.19 -21.01
CA PHE A 167 4.98 12.53 -20.31
C PHE A 167 5.05 11.00 -20.32
N VAL A 168 5.86 10.38 -21.20
CA VAL A 168 6.10 8.92 -21.26
C VAL A 168 7.54 8.51 -20.91
N ALA A 169 8.43 9.47 -20.65
CA ALA A 169 9.86 9.21 -20.47
C ALA A 169 10.20 8.27 -19.30
N ASP A 170 9.35 8.19 -18.26
CA ASP A 170 9.52 7.25 -17.14
C ASP A 170 9.30 5.78 -17.53
N PHE A 171 8.60 5.54 -18.64
CA PHE A 171 8.11 4.20 -19.03
C PHE A 171 8.68 3.71 -20.37
N VAL A 172 9.36 4.59 -21.12
CA VAL A 172 9.87 4.30 -22.46
C VAL A 172 11.38 4.49 -22.50
N SER A 173 12.11 3.51 -23.04
CA SER A 173 13.55 3.57 -23.25
C SER A 173 13.91 3.21 -24.69
N VAL A 174 15.07 3.70 -25.14
CA VAL A 174 15.57 3.41 -26.50
C VAL A 174 16.13 1.99 -26.53
N VAL A 175 15.55 1.15 -27.39
CA VAL A 175 15.96 -0.27 -27.54
C VAL A 175 17.01 -0.44 -28.64
N SER A 176 16.80 0.21 -29.78
CA SER A 176 17.66 0.12 -30.95
C SER A 176 17.44 1.31 -31.87
N TRP A 177 18.42 1.51 -32.74
CA TRP A 177 18.48 2.56 -33.74
C TRP A 177 18.54 1.90 -35.12
N HIS A 178 17.68 2.31 -36.06
CA HIS A 178 17.56 1.71 -37.39
C HIS A 178 17.80 2.71 -38.51
N THR A 179 18.65 2.41 -39.48
CA THR A 179 18.93 3.31 -40.63
C THR A 179 17.99 3.07 -41.81
N ASP A 180 17.98 3.99 -42.76
CA ASP A 180 17.31 3.83 -44.06
C ASP A 180 17.85 2.66 -44.90
N GLN A 181 19.08 2.24 -44.63
CA GLN A 181 19.72 1.06 -45.22
C GLN A 181 19.43 -0.23 -44.44
N ASN A 182 18.47 -0.19 -43.50
CA ASN A 182 18.01 -1.33 -42.73
C ASN A 182 19.11 -1.93 -41.81
N GLU A 183 20.05 -1.09 -41.37
CA GLU A 183 21.07 -1.44 -40.39
C GLU A 183 20.54 -1.19 -38.97
N ASN A 184 20.93 -2.06 -38.02
CA ASN A 184 20.45 -2.00 -36.64
C ASN A 184 21.62 -1.75 -35.69
N PHE A 185 21.49 -0.75 -34.82
CA PHE A 185 22.46 -0.39 -33.80
C PHE A 185 21.83 -0.50 -32.42
N TYR A 186 22.51 -1.17 -31.48
CA TYR A 186 22.01 -1.39 -30.13
C TYR A 186 22.81 -0.54 -29.13
N PRO A 187 22.15 0.27 -28.27
CA PRO A 187 22.79 1.10 -27.26
C PRO A 187 23.73 0.27 -26.37
N GLN A 188 25.01 0.69 -26.27
CA GLN A 188 25.98 0.06 -25.36
C GLN A 188 25.80 0.51 -23.89
N ALA A 189 24.93 1.50 -23.63
CA ALA A 189 24.66 2.05 -22.31
C ALA A 189 23.14 2.21 -22.08
N PRO A 190 22.65 2.11 -20.83
CA PRO A 190 21.21 2.12 -20.50
C PRO A 190 20.48 3.42 -20.88
N ASP A 191 21.22 4.51 -21.05
CA ASP A 191 20.74 5.85 -21.38
C ASP A 191 20.62 6.10 -22.89
N GLY A 192 21.07 5.16 -23.72
CA GLY A 192 20.93 5.23 -25.19
C GLY A 192 21.73 6.34 -25.89
N THR A 193 22.61 7.05 -25.18
CA THR A 193 23.14 8.35 -25.62
C THR A 193 24.41 8.31 -26.47
N LYS A 194 25.03 7.16 -26.71
CA LYS A 194 26.35 7.12 -27.37
C LYS A 194 26.45 6.14 -28.52
N PHE A 195 26.53 6.68 -29.73
CA PHE A 195 27.16 6.02 -30.88
C PHE A 195 27.97 6.99 -31.74
N ASN A 196 29.15 6.54 -32.16
CA ASN A 196 29.99 7.22 -33.14
C ASN A 196 29.71 6.64 -34.52
N ARG A 197 29.09 7.46 -35.38
CA ARG A 197 28.65 7.24 -36.78
C ARG A 197 27.33 6.47 -36.96
N ILE A 198 26.30 7.16 -37.49
CA ILE A 198 25.62 6.93 -38.80
C ILE A 198 24.32 7.78 -38.89
N VAL A 199 23.86 7.93 -40.13
CA VAL A 199 22.76 8.68 -40.77
C VAL A 199 21.37 8.21 -40.33
N SER A 200 20.42 9.17 -40.25
CA SER A 200 18.95 9.06 -40.12
C SER A 200 18.38 7.77 -39.55
N LEU A 201 17.74 7.88 -38.37
CA LEU A 201 17.21 6.73 -37.67
C LEU A 201 15.69 6.84 -37.45
N TYR A 202 14.97 5.73 -37.60
CA TYR A 202 13.54 5.60 -37.30
C TYR A 202 13.31 4.58 -36.18
N MET A 203 12.37 4.85 -35.27
CA MET A 203 11.92 3.89 -34.25
C MET A 203 10.51 3.42 -34.60
N TYR A 204 10.32 2.12 -34.78
CA TYR A 204 8.98 1.54 -34.69
C TYR A 204 8.68 1.29 -33.21
N GLY A 205 7.88 2.15 -32.60
CA GLY A 205 7.34 1.92 -31.27
C GLY A 205 6.43 0.69 -31.29
N LYS A 206 6.95 -0.46 -30.82
CA LYS A 206 6.09 -1.59 -30.44
C LYS A 206 5.43 -1.26 -29.10
N TYR A 207 4.10 -1.38 -29.08
CA TYR A 207 3.28 -1.38 -27.89
C TYR A 207 3.86 -2.29 -26.80
N LEU A 208 4.17 -1.71 -25.65
CA LEU A 208 4.34 -2.41 -24.39
C LEU A 208 3.89 -1.48 -23.26
N VAL A 209 2.74 -1.81 -22.66
CA VAL A 209 2.66 -1.92 -21.20
C VAL A 209 2.80 -3.41 -20.92
#